data_AF-A0A3M2FH66-F1
#
_entry.id   AF-A0A3M2FH66-F1
#
_cell.length_a   1.000
_cell.length_b   1.000
_cell.length_c   1.000
_cell.angle_alpha   90.00
_cell.angle_beta   90.00
_cell.angle_gamma   90.00
#
_symmetry.space_group_name_H-M   'P 1'
#
loop_
_entity.id
_entity.type
_entity.pdbx_description
1 polymer ?
#
loop_
_entity_poly.entity_id
_entity_poly.type
_entity_poly.pdbx_seq_one_letter_code
_entity_poly.pdbx_strand_id
1 'polypeptide(L)' 'MPAGYYVQVGAFSDKRRALALRARVRKAGWPAQLIPKGHGLLAVAIGPYLTRKEASHKQQRILGQLHLKGYPIQYQQ' A
#
# COMPACT_ATOMS: atom_id res chain seq x y z
N MET A 1 10.57 9.82 -8.12
CA MET A 1 10.26 9.56 -6.69
C MET A 1 11.43 8.78 -6.11
N PRO A 2 11.99 9.10 -4.93
CA PRO A 2 13.11 8.34 -4.37
C PRO A 2 12.73 6.87 -4.17
N ALA A 3 13.68 5.96 -4.37
CA ALA A 3 13.50 4.52 -4.15
C ALA A 3 13.01 4.30 -2.71
N GLY A 4 11.75 3.87 -2.58
CA GLY A 4 11.08 3.73 -1.30
C GLY A 4 10.36 2.39 -1.21
N TYR A 5 10.23 1.88 0.01
CA TYR A 5 9.46 0.69 0.29
C TYR A 5 8.01 1.07 0.55
N TYR A 6 7.09 0.28 0.01
CA TYR A 6 5.66 0.45 0.21
C TYR A 6 5.05 -0.88 0.58
N VAL A 7 4.01 -0.89 1.40
CA VAL A 7 3.27 -2.11 1.72
C VAL A 7 2.02 -2.14 0.84
N GLN A 8 2.06 -2.92 -0.24
CA GLN A 8 0.91 -3.16 -1.11
C GLN A 8 -0.10 -4.05 -0.40
N VAL A 9 -1.28 -3.52 -0.09
CA VAL A 9 -2.37 -4.24 0.59
C VAL A 9 -3.43 -4.78 -0.37
N GLY A 10 -3.36 -4.43 -1.64
CA GLY A 10 -4.22 -4.97 -2.69
C GLY A 10 -3.96 -4.34 -4.05
N ALA A 11 -4.48 -4.95 -5.12
CA ALA A 11 -4.52 -4.36 -6.46
C ALA A 11 -5.90 -4.58 -7.07
N PHE A 12 -6.46 -3.53 -7.67
CA PHE A 12 -7.80 -3.54 -8.24
C PHE A 12 -7.77 -2.95 -9.64
N SER A 13 -8.42 -3.60 -10.59
CA SER A 13 -8.66 -3.03 -11.92
C SER A 13 -9.69 -1.89 -11.87
N ASP A 14 -10.55 -1.90 -10.85
CA ASP A 14 -11.56 -0.87 -10.62
C ASP A 14 -11.02 0.26 -9.74
N LYS A 15 -10.93 1.46 -10.32
CA LYS A 15 -10.50 2.69 -9.65
C LYS A 15 -11.36 3.03 -8.44
N ARG A 16 -12.67 2.80 -8.47
CA ARG A 16 -13.56 3.09 -7.33
C ARG A 16 -13.25 2.18 -6.14
N ARG A 17 -13.05 0.89 -6.38
CA ARG A 17 -12.65 -0.07 -5.33
C ARG A 17 -11.29 0.28 -4.74
N ALA A 18 -10.33 0.64 -5.58
CA ALA A 18 -9.01 1.06 -5.13
C ALA A 18 -9.07 2.33 -4.26
N LEU A 19 -9.85 3.33 -4.68
CA LEU A 19 -10.10 4.57 -3.92
C LEU A 19 -10.78 4.28 -2.57
N ALA A 20 -11.77 3.39 -2.54
CA ALA A 20 -12.46 3.01 -1.30
C ALA A 20 -11.50 2.34 -0.30
N LEU A 21 -10.65 1.41 -0.75
CA LEU A 21 -9.65 0.80 0.14
C LEU A 21 -8.63 1.83 0.62
N ARG A 22 -8.13 2.71 -0.27
CA ARG A 22 -7.25 3.82 0.13
C ARG A 22 -7.90 4.68 1.21
N ALA A 23 -9.17 5.04 1.05
CA ALA A 23 -9.90 5.86 2.01
C ALA A 23 -10.04 5.15 3.36
N ARG A 24 -10.37 3.85 3.38
CA ARG A 24 -10.44 3.05 4.61
C ARG A 24 -9.12 3.02 5.35
N VAL A 25 -8.03 2.77 4.63
CA VAL A 25 -6.67 2.71 5.21
C VAL A 25 -6.23 4.08 5.73
N ARG A 26 -6.51 5.16 4.99
CA ARG A 26 -6.27 6.54 5.47
C ARG A 26 -7.11 6.89 6.69
N LYS A 27 -8.37 6.46 6.74
CA LYS A 27 -9.25 6.65 7.90
C LYS A 27 -8.73 5.92 9.14
N ALA A 28 -8.06 4.78 8.96
CA ALA A 28 -7.34 4.07 10.02
C ALA A 28 -6.01 4.74 10.43
N GLY A 29 -5.67 5.91 9.85
CA GLY A 29 -4.46 6.67 10.19
C GLY A 29 -3.21 6.28 9.41
N TRP A 30 -3.33 5.41 8.41
CA TRP A 30 -2.18 4.93 7.63
C TRP A 30 -2.03 5.69 6.30
N PRO A 31 -0.81 6.08 5.91
CA PRO A 31 -0.58 6.83 4.67
C PRO A 31 -0.70 5.90 3.44
N ALA A 32 -1.90 5.82 2.83
CA ALA A 32 -2.15 5.01 1.64
C ALA A 32 -2.17 5.83 0.33
N GLN A 33 -1.56 5.26 -0.71
CA GLN A 33 -1.46 5.79 -2.06
C GLN A 33 -1.91 4.76 -3.10
N LEU A 34 -2.31 5.25 -4.27
CA LEU A 34 -2.64 4.42 -5.43
C LEU A 34 -1.45 4.42 -6.38
N ILE A 35 -0.91 3.25 -6.64
CA ILE A 35 0.17 3.02 -7.60
C ILE A 35 -0.46 2.37 -8.83
N PRO A 36 -0.53 3.06 -9.98
CA PRO A 36 -0.93 2.43 -11.22
C PRO A 36 0.09 1.34 -11.57
N LYS A 37 -0.40 0.11 -11.62
CA LYS A 37 0.28 -1.05 -12.18
C LYS A 37 -0.10 -1.11 -13.67
N GLY A 38 0.80 -1.67 -14.49
CA GLY A 38 0.50 -1.92 -15.90
C GLY A 38 -0.80 -2.72 -16.08
N HIS A 39 -1.35 -2.71 -17.29
CA HIS A 39 -2.62 -3.40 -17.62
C HIS A 39 -3.87 -2.80 -16.95
N GLY A 40 -3.86 -1.51 -16.58
CA GLY A 40 -5.02 -0.83 -16.02
C GLY A 40 -5.32 -1.19 -14.55
N LEU A 41 -4.36 -1.80 -13.85
CA LEU A 41 -4.48 -2.15 -12.45
C LEU A 41 -4.06 -0.99 -11.55
N LEU A 42 -4.73 -0.82 -10.41
CA LEU A 42 -4.39 0.15 -9.38
C LEU A 42 -4.04 -0.59 -8.08
N ALA A 43 -2.75 -0.62 -7.75
CA ALA A 43 -2.28 -1.15 -6.48
C ALA A 43 -2.48 -0.12 -5.36
N VAL A 44 -3.11 -0.55 -4.27
CA VAL A 44 -3.21 0.24 -3.05
C VAL A 44 -2.00 -0.09 -2.20
N ALA A 45 -1.13 0.89 -1.99
CA ALA A 45 0.10 0.72 -1.24
C ALA A 45 0.18 1.74 -0.11
N ILE A 46 0.84 1.38 0.99
CA ILE A 46 0.99 2.22 2.18
C ILE A 46 2.46 2.61 2.31
N GLY A 47 2.76 3.90 2.41
CA GLY A 47 4.13 4.43 2.35
C GLY A 47 4.18 5.81 1.68
N PRO A 48 5.36 6.39 1.45
CA PRO A 48 6.69 5.77 1.36
C PRO A 48 7.36 5.48 2.71
N TYR A 49 8.08 4.36 2.79
CA TYR A 49 9.01 4.03 3.88
C TYR A 49 10.45 4.02 3.38
N LEU A 50 11.39 4.49 4.20
CA LEU A 50 12.80 4.57 3.80
C LEU A 50 13.46 3.18 3.74
N THR A 51 13.08 2.25 4.62
CA THR A 51 13.72 0.93 4.69
C THR A 51 12.72 -0.22 4.67
N ARG A 52 13.15 -1.38 4.16
CA ARG A 52 12.37 -2.62 4.16
C ARG A 52 11.95 -3.03 5.58
N LYS A 53 12.82 -2.80 6.57
CA LYS A 53 12.57 -3.13 7.98
C LYS A 53 11.39 -2.32 8.52
N GLU A 54 11.34 -1.04 8.19
CA GLU A 54 10.23 -0.16 8.55
C GLU A 54 8.93 -0.61 7.88
N ALA A 55 8.98 -0.90 6.58
CA ALA A 55 7.82 -1.41 5.84
C ALA A 55 7.30 -2.75 6.41
N SER A 56 8.19 -3.66 6.79
CA SER A 56 7.81 -4.96 7.38
C SER A 56 7.18 -4.82 8.76
N HIS A 57 7.71 -3.96 9.62
CA HIS A 57 7.10 -3.69 10.93
C HIS A 57 5.70 -3.05 10.77
N LYS A 58 5.56 -2.13 9.81
CA LYS A 58 4.27 -1.50 9.50
C LYS A 58 3.29 -2.51 8.91
N GLN A 59 3.75 -3.39 8.02
CA GLN A 59 2.96 -4.50 7.45
C GLN A 59 2.38 -5.39 8.55
N GLN A 60 3.17 -5.77 9.55
CA GLN A 60 2.69 -6.57 10.68
C GLN A 60 1.59 -5.84 11.47
N ARG A 61 1.74 -4.53 11.70
CA ARG A 61 0.68 -3.73 12.33
C ARG A 61 -0.58 -3.62 11.50
N ILE A 62 -0.46 -3.43 10.19
CA ILE A 62 -1.60 -3.39 9.27
C ILE A 62 -2.31 -4.74 9.24
N LEU A 63 -1.57 -5.84 9.28
CA LEU A 63 -2.13 -7.19 9.39
C LEU A 63 -2.92 -7.35 10.71
N GLY A 64 -2.36 -6.92 11.84
CA GLY A 64 -3.04 -7.00 13.13
C GLY A 64 -4.25 -6.08 13.28
N GLN A 65 -4.23 -4.90 12.66
CA GLN A 65 -5.32 -3.91 12.78
C GLN A 65 -6.41 -4.04 11.73
N LEU A 66 -6.03 -4.26 10.47
CA LEU A 66 -6.96 -4.30 9.34
C LEU A 66 -7.23 -5.71 8.84
N HIS A 67 -6.52 -6.73 9.36
CA HIS A 67 -6.53 -8.10 8.82
C HIS A 67 -6.22 -8.16 7.32
N LEU A 68 -5.52 -7.13 6.82
CA LEU A 68 -5.10 -7.03 5.43
C LEU A 68 -3.69 -7.59 5.29
N LYS A 69 -3.52 -8.65 4.49
CA LYS A 69 -2.21 -9.14 4.09
C LYS A 69 -1.57 -8.12 3.14
N GLY A 70 -0.73 -7.25 3.71
CA GLY A 70 0.14 -6.37 2.96
C GLY A 70 1.42 -7.07 2.50
N TYR A 71 1.95 -6.69 1.34
CA TYR A 71 3.23 -7.17 0.80
C TYR A 71 4.18 -5.99 0.59
N PRO A 72 5.37 -5.99 1.20
CA PRO A 72 6.34 -4.94 1.02
C PRO A 72 6.91 -5.02 -0.40
N ILE A 73 6.59 -4.03 -1.21
CA ILE A 73 7.12 -3.84 -2.56
C ILE A 73 8.13 -2.69 -2.54
N GLN A 74 9.22 -2.87 -3.28
CA GLN A 74 10.12 -1.76 -3.58
C GLN A 74 9.60 -1.07 -4.83
N TYR A 75 9.37 0.23 -4.76
CA TYR A 75 9.09 1.01 -5.95
C TYR A 75 10.42 1.52 -6.51
N GLN A 76 10.98 0.77 -7.46
CA GLN A 76 12.04 1.26 -8.35
C GLN A 76 11.36 1.80 -9.59
N GLN A 77 11.62 3.06 -9.93
CA GLN A 77 11.27 3.62 -11.23
C GLN A 77 12.10 2.95 -12.33
#